data_AF-A0A7C3M4C1-F1
#
_entry.id   AF-A0A7C3M4C1-F1
#
_cell.length_a   1.000
_cell.length_b   1.000
_cell.length_c   1.000
_cell.angle_alpha   90.00
_cell.angle_beta   90.00
_cell.angle_gamma   90.00
#
_symmetry.space_group_name_H-M   'P 1'
#
loop_
_entity.id
_entity.type
_entity.pdbx_description
1 polymer ?
#
loop_
_entity_poly.entity_id
_entity_poly.type
_entity_poly.pdbx_seq_one_letter_code
_entity_poly.pdbx_strand_id
1 'polypeptide(L)'
;MWNDGNLTVARPIISGPYNQFRPALAYNPTRNEFLLVWTHDSRGLSDPDQPQGNPYGTIYAQRLSASGSPLGSAVQLSPTDTAYRASVVYNPLMDEYLIVW
;
A
#
# COMPACT_ATOMS: atom_id res chain seq x y z
N MET A 1 18.20 -18.02 16.69
CA MET A 1 17.57 -17.10 17.65
C MET A 1 16.45 -16.39 16.91
N TRP A 2 15.21 -16.57 17.34
CA TRP A 2 14.05 -15.98 16.66
C TRP A 2 13.82 -14.57 17.21
N ASN A 3 13.62 -13.59 16.32
CA ASN A 3 13.40 -12.20 16.70
C ASN A 3 12.04 -12.05 17.39
N ASP A 4 12.04 -11.43 18.57
CA ASP A 4 10.99 -11.46 19.59
C ASP A 4 9.82 -10.48 19.35
N GLY A 5 9.45 -10.26 18.08
CA GLY A 5 8.22 -9.52 17.72
C GLY A 5 8.19 -8.05 18.13
N ASN A 6 9.33 -7.49 18.54
CA ASN A 6 9.44 -6.14 19.06
C ASN A 6 9.30 -5.08 17.94
N LEU A 7 8.07 -4.60 17.73
CA LEU A 7 7.75 -3.44 16.88
C LEU A 7 8.29 -2.15 17.53
N THR A 8 9.60 -1.95 17.47
CA THR A 8 10.30 -0.78 18.05
C THR A 8 10.01 0.54 17.33
N VAL A 9 9.41 0.49 16.14
CA VAL A 9 9.03 1.67 15.35
C VAL A 9 7.67 1.43 14.66
N ALA A 10 6.57 1.74 15.36
CA ALA A 10 5.25 1.86 14.74
C ALA A 10 5.11 3.23 14.07
N ARG A 11 5.59 3.36 12.83
CA ARG A 11 5.28 4.54 12.00
C ARG A 11 3.97 4.30 11.25
N PRO A 12 2.93 5.15 11.43
CA PRO A 12 1.82 5.14 10.50
C PRO A 12 2.38 5.47 9.12
N ILE A 13 2.28 4.53 8.18
CA ILE A 13 2.77 4.74 6.81
C ILE A 13 1.92 5.82 6.13
N ILE A 14 0.65 5.96 6.54
CA ILE A 14 -0.24 7.07 6.17
C ILE A 14 -1.13 7.40 7.38
N SER A 15 -1.44 8.68 7.56
CA SER A 15 -2.17 9.21 8.73
C SER A 15 -3.23 10.27 8.35
N GLY A 16 -3.80 10.17 7.15
CA GLY A 16 -4.88 11.06 6.70
C GLY A 16 -6.24 10.69 7.34
N PRO A 17 -7.25 11.58 7.26
CA PRO A 17 -8.59 11.33 7.83
C PRO A 17 -9.42 10.27 7.08
N TYR A 18 -8.83 9.52 6.14
CA TYR A 18 -9.49 8.54 5.27
C TYR A 18 -9.43 7.14 5.87
N ASN A 19 -10.41 6.31 5.52
CA ASN A 19 -10.41 4.92 5.97
C ASN A 19 -9.40 4.13 5.15
N GLN A 20 -8.39 3.58 5.80
CA GLN A 20 -7.41 2.69 5.19
C GLN A 20 -7.46 1.31 5.82
N PHE A 21 -7.58 0.29 4.99
CA PHE A 21 -7.80 -1.07 5.46
C PHE A 21 -7.33 -2.13 4.47
N ARG A 22 -7.22 -3.36 4.96
CA ARG A 22 -6.81 -4.56 4.21
C ARG A 22 -5.43 -4.40 3.53
N PRO A 23 -4.37 -4.08 4.30
CA PRO A 23 -3.02 -4.07 3.73
C PRO A 23 -2.59 -5.47 3.30
N ALA A 24 -1.87 -5.56 2.18
CA ALA A 24 -1.12 -6.74 1.77
C ALA A 24 0.30 -6.34 1.36
N LEU A 25 1.26 -7.25 1.54
CA LEU A 25 2.69 -7.00 1.33
C LEU A 25 3.32 -8.12 0.51
N ALA A 26 4.16 -7.76 -0.46
CA ALA A 26 5.09 -8.66 -1.11
C ALA A 26 6.53 -8.16 -0.94
N TYR A 27 7.48 -9.09 -0.81
CA TYR A 27 8.90 -8.79 -0.66
C TYR A 27 9.67 -9.08 -1.95
N ASN A 28 10.47 -8.13 -2.42
CA ASN A 28 11.41 -8.29 -3.51
C ASN A 28 12.84 -8.44 -2.94
N PRO A 29 13.41 -9.66 -2.88
CA PRO A 29 14.78 -9.89 -2.41
C PRO A 29 15.86 -9.32 -3.33
N THR A 30 15.58 -9.14 -4.62
CA THR A 30 16.53 -8.59 -5.61
C THR A 30 16.85 -7.13 -5.30
N ARG A 31 15.86 -6.36 -4.84
CA ARG A 31 15.99 -4.94 -4.47
C ARG A 31 15.99 -4.67 -2.96
N ASN A 32 15.79 -5.70 -2.13
CA ASN A 32 15.66 -5.61 -0.67
C ASN A 32 14.59 -4.58 -0.26
N GLU A 33 13.39 -4.73 -0.82
CA GLU A 33 12.27 -3.81 -0.68
C GLU A 33 10.94 -4.57 -0.54
N PHE A 34 9.91 -3.87 -0.08
CA PHE A 34 8.54 -4.38 -0.07
C PHE A 34 7.64 -3.53 -0.98
N LEU A 35 6.62 -4.16 -1.56
CA LEU A 35 5.46 -3.46 -2.10
C LEU A 35 4.28 -3.63 -1.15
N LEU A 36 3.83 -2.54 -0.54
CA LEU A 36 2.59 -2.46 0.23
C LEU A 36 1.45 -2.07 -0.71
N VAL A 37 0.32 -2.77 -0.61
CA VAL A 37 -0.96 -2.37 -1.22
C VAL A 37 -2.03 -2.26 -0.14
N TRP A 38 -2.97 -1.32 -0.27
CA TRP A 38 -4.09 -1.13 0.67
C TRP A 38 -5.32 -0.57 -0.04
N THR A 39 -6.50 -0.73 0.58
CA THR A 39 -7.67 0.06 0.19
C THR A 39 -7.60 1.44 0.84
N HIS A 40 -7.73 2.49 0.04
CA HIS A 40 -7.96 3.88 0.43
C HIS A 40 -9.40 4.28 0.15
N ASP A 41 -10.13 4.70 1.18
CA ASP A 41 -11.54 5.05 1.11
C ASP A 41 -11.75 6.47 1.67
N SER A 42 -11.81 7.43 0.74
CA SER A 42 -12.03 8.86 0.97
C SER A 42 -13.48 9.31 0.70
N ARG A 43 -14.44 8.38 0.64
CA ARG A 43 -15.85 8.67 0.32
C ARG A 43 -16.46 9.64 1.33
N GLY A 44 -16.92 10.80 0.84
CA GLY A 44 -17.51 11.85 1.67
C GLY A 44 -16.50 12.66 2.49
N LEU A 45 -15.20 12.55 2.18
CA LEU A 45 -14.11 13.23 2.89
C LEU A 45 -13.28 14.07 1.91
N SER A 46 -12.80 15.23 2.36
CA SER A 46 -11.91 16.10 1.58
C SER A 46 -10.47 15.57 1.61
N ASP A 47 -9.92 15.22 0.46
CA ASP A 47 -8.59 14.60 0.35
C ASP A 47 -7.59 15.55 -0.34
N PRO A 48 -6.41 15.88 0.24
CA PRO A 48 -5.37 16.65 -0.45
C PRO A 48 -4.96 16.05 -1.79
N ASP A 49 -4.97 14.72 -1.91
CA ASP A 49 -4.67 14.01 -3.16
C ASP A 49 -5.92 13.88 -4.04
N GLN A 50 -7.13 13.93 -3.45
CA GLN A 50 -8.43 13.87 -4.16
C GLN A 50 -9.48 14.89 -3.62
N PRO A 51 -9.36 16.20 -3.93
CA PRO A 51 -10.10 17.25 -3.22
C PRO A 51 -11.63 17.21 -3.28
N GLN A 52 -12.19 16.46 -4.23
CA GLN A 52 -13.64 16.26 -4.39
C GLN A 52 -14.15 15.00 -3.66
N GLY A 53 -13.25 14.22 -3.05
CA GLY A 53 -13.50 12.87 -2.55
C GLY A 53 -13.61 11.86 -3.70
N ASN A 54 -13.14 10.63 -3.49
CA ASN A 54 -13.48 9.55 -4.43
C ASN A 54 -14.88 9.02 -4.10
N PRO A 55 -15.79 8.82 -5.05
CA PRO A 55 -17.04 8.08 -4.80
C PRO A 55 -16.81 6.56 -4.57
N TYR A 56 -15.59 6.07 -4.76
CA TYR A 56 -15.22 4.66 -4.69
C TYR A 56 -14.11 4.39 -3.68
N GLY A 57 -14.09 3.19 -3.09
CA GLY A 57 -12.89 2.67 -2.44
C GLY A 57 -11.88 2.30 -3.51
N THR A 58 -10.64 2.78 -3.39
CA THR A 58 -9.57 2.59 -4.39
C THR A 58 -8.41 1.81 -3.81
N ILE A 59 -7.61 1.16 -4.66
CA ILE A 59 -6.35 0.53 -4.26
C ILE A 59 -5.20 1.47 -4.57
N TYR A 60 -4.32 1.62 -3.59
CA TYR A 60 -3.04 2.27 -3.74
C TYR A 60 -1.90 1.28 -3.47
N ALA A 61 -0.72 1.59 -4.02
CA ALA A 61 0.52 0.87 -3.78
C ALA A 61 1.66 1.82 -3.39
N GLN A 62 2.56 1.36 -2.52
CA GLN A 62 3.73 2.10 -2.04
C GLN A 62 4.91 1.14 -1.94
N ARG A 63 6.02 1.48 -2.60
CA ARG A 63 7.30 0.79 -2.37
C ARG A 63 7.89 1.25 -1.05
N LEU A 64 8.43 0.31 -0.28
CA LEU A 64 9.06 0.52 1.02
C LEU A 64 10.46 -0.08 1.02
N SER A 65 11.43 0.57 1.65
CA SER A 65 12.74 -0.03 1.92
C SER A 65 12.60 -1.27 2.83
N ALA A 66 13.65 -2.08 2.94
CA ALA A 66 13.77 -3.11 3.97
C ALA A 66 13.49 -2.62 5.41
N SER A 67 13.68 -1.32 5.67
CA SER A 67 13.41 -0.66 6.95
C SER A 67 12.00 -0.04 7.06
N GLY A 68 11.12 -0.26 6.08
CA GLY A 68 9.74 0.25 6.07
C GLY A 68 9.59 1.73 5.69
N SER A 69 10.65 2.40 5.23
CA SER A 69 10.58 3.79 4.78
C SER A 69 10.03 3.88 3.34
N PRO A 70 9.09 4.81 3.04
CA PRO A 70 8.61 5.03 1.67
C PRO A 70 9.72 5.31 0.65
N LEU A 71 9.68 4.61 -0.47
CA LEU A 71 10.54 4.80 -1.64
C LEU A 71 9.74 5.50 -2.75
N GLY A 72 9.71 6.83 -2.70
CA GLY A 72 8.85 7.66 -3.55
C GLY A 72 7.42 7.75 -3.02
N SER A 73 6.52 8.33 -3.81
CA SER A 73 5.11 8.51 -3.46
C SER A 73 4.27 7.25 -3.70
N ALA A 74 3.11 7.21 -3.04
CA ALA A 74 2.08 6.22 -3.31
C ALA A 74 1.47 6.41 -4.71
N VAL A 75 1.01 5.31 -5.32
CA VAL A 75 0.39 5.30 -6.65
C VAL A 75 -0.99 4.65 -6.55
N GLN A 76 -2.03 5.33 -7.03
CA GLN A 76 -3.37 4.76 -7.19
C GLN A 76 -3.38 3.77 -8.37
N LEU A 77 -3.88 2.55 -8.15
CA LEU A 77 -3.93 1.49 -9.15
C LEU A 77 -5.32 1.34 -9.80
N SER A 78 -6.40 1.51 -9.04
CA SER A 78 -7.78 1.42 -9.53
C SER A 78 -8.30 2.83 -9.89
N PRO A 79 -8.52 3.18 -11.17
CA PRO A 79 -8.72 4.57 -11.57
C PRO A 79 -10.14 5.11 -11.30
N THR A 80 -11.19 4.32 -11.54
CA THR A 80 -12.59 4.82 -11.58
C THR A 80 -13.63 3.80 -11.11
N ASP A 81 -13.23 2.75 -10.40
CA ASP A 81 -14.08 1.66 -9.94
C ASP A 81 -13.88 1.38 -8.44
N THR A 82 -14.82 0.64 -7.85
CA THR A 82 -14.76 0.24 -6.44
C THR A 82 -13.96 -1.04 -6.30
N ALA A 83 -12.77 -0.92 -5.73
CA ALA A 83 -11.80 -1.99 -5.59
C ALA A 83 -11.49 -2.29 -4.10
N TYR A 84 -11.42 -3.56 -3.72
CA TYR A 84 -11.29 -3.99 -2.32
C TYR A 84 -10.50 -5.28 -2.18
N ARG A 85 -9.80 -5.44 -1.04
CA ARG A 85 -9.07 -6.69 -0.70
C ARG A 85 -7.96 -7.01 -1.71
N ALA A 86 -7.18 -5.99 -2.08
CA ALA A 86 -6.04 -6.19 -2.95
C ALA A 86 -5.09 -7.28 -2.41
N SER A 87 -4.57 -8.11 -3.30
CA SER A 87 -3.53 -9.08 -3.02
C SER A 87 -2.34 -8.84 -3.94
N VAL A 88 -1.13 -9.07 -3.44
CA VAL A 88 0.11 -8.78 -4.14
C VAL A 88 1.12 -9.92 -3.96
N VAL A 89 1.81 -10.29 -5.03
CA VAL A 89 2.93 -11.23 -5.02
C VAL A 89 4.07 -10.70 -5.89
N TYR A 90 5.30 -11.14 -5.62
CA TYR A 90 6.49 -10.79 -6.39
C TYR A 90 6.95 -11.96 -7.26
N ASN A 91 7.24 -11.71 -8.53
CA ASN A 91 7.76 -12.69 -9.49
C ASN A 91 9.28 -12.48 -9.66
N PRO A 92 10.13 -13.31 -9.04
CA PRO A 92 11.60 -13.13 -9.08
C PRO A 92 12.23 -13.43 -10.45
N LEU A 93 11.51 -14.08 -11.38
CA LEU A 93 12.04 -14.41 -12.71
C LEU A 93 11.94 -13.22 -13.67
N MET A 94 11.00 -12.31 -13.44
CA MET A 94 10.75 -11.11 -14.28
C MET A 94 10.94 -9.80 -13.51
N ASP A 95 11.24 -9.87 -12.20
CA ASP A 95 11.50 -8.74 -11.30
C ASP A 95 10.33 -7.71 -11.23
N GLU A 96 9.11 -8.27 -11.22
CA GLU A 96 7.82 -7.57 -11.27
C GLU A 96 6.91 -7.97 -10.09
N TYR A 97 5.86 -7.18 -9.85
CA TYR A 97 4.81 -7.51 -8.90
C TYR A 97 3.48 -7.76 -9.63
N LEU A 98 2.81 -8.86 -9.29
CA LEU A 98 1.43 -9.12 -9.71
C LEU A 98 0.49 -8.65 -8.60
N ILE A 99 -0.51 -7.86 -8.97
CA ILE A 99 -1.50 -7.27 -8.05
C ILE A 99 -2.90 -7.58 -8.61
N VAL A 100 -3.82 -7.99 -7.74
CA VAL A 100 -5.24 -8.25 -8.05
C VAL A 100 -6.12 -7.56 -7.01
N TRP A 101 -7.32 -7.11 -7.39
CA TRP A 101 -8.25 -6.33 -6.55
C TRP A 101 -9.71 -6.46 -6.98
#